data_AF-A0A9N6YWB0-F1
#
_entry.id   AF-A0A9N6YWB0-F1
#
_cell.length_a   1.000
_cell.length_b   1.000
_cell.length_c   1.000
_cell.angle_alpha   90.00
_cell.angle_beta   90.00
_cell.angle_gamma   90.00
#
_symmetry.space_group_name_H-M   'P 1'
#
loop_
_entity.id
_entity.type
_entity.pdbx_description
1 polymer ?
#
loop_
_entity_poly.entity_id
_entity_poly.type
_entity_poly.pdbx_seq_one_letter_code
_entity_poly.pdbx_strand_id
1 'polypeptide(L)'
;MVGPERPARRWPRALRALAVLAATLPAAFLVGRALGFWRARLAVGKLLALLPDEGAPDHVRVLPPPADEYAGTLPTTPAETRERLPEQGFSELVRAYFHAYDRDGETVHEVGSFVHRPEGLTGDWQVHVRLFPAPDGSTEVWAHWERNPYVAPLAHLRMEGYDPARGERMAAELIDDLR
;
A
#
# COMPACT_ATOMS: atom_id res chain seq x y z
N MET A 1 -44.40 -34.62 35.39
CA MET A 1 -44.16 -33.17 35.39
C MET A 1 -43.07 -32.87 34.37
N VAL A 2 -43.44 -32.29 33.24
CA VAL A 2 -42.52 -31.92 32.15
C VAL A 2 -41.95 -30.54 32.48
N GLY A 3 -40.64 -30.43 32.66
CA GLY A 3 -39.96 -29.16 32.93
C GLY A 3 -40.02 -28.23 31.72
N PRO A 4 -40.04 -26.90 31.91
CA PRO A 4 -40.12 -25.97 30.78
C PRO A 4 -38.79 -26.01 30.01
N GLU A 5 -38.85 -26.47 28.77
CA GLU A 5 -37.74 -26.30 27.82
C GLU A 5 -37.48 -24.81 27.63
N ARG A 6 -36.27 -24.37 27.98
CA ARG A 6 -35.84 -22.99 27.71
C ARG A 6 -35.81 -22.78 26.20
N PRO A 7 -36.48 -21.76 25.63
CA PRO A 7 -36.44 -21.52 24.21
C PRO A 7 -35.00 -21.22 23.80
N ALA A 8 -34.46 -22.03 22.89
CA ALA A 8 -33.15 -21.80 22.30
C ALA A 8 -33.13 -20.39 21.72
N ARG A 9 -32.26 -19.53 22.28
CA ARG A 9 -32.11 -18.12 21.90
C ARG A 9 -31.71 -18.08 20.42
N ARG A 10 -32.67 -18.01 19.51
CA ARG A 10 -32.45 -17.90 18.06
C ARG A 10 -32.02 -16.47 17.78
N TRP A 11 -30.72 -16.27 17.69
CA TRP A 11 -30.18 -14.98 17.26
C TRP A 11 -30.70 -14.66 15.86
N PRO A 12 -31.22 -13.46 15.62
CA PRO A 12 -31.66 -13.04 14.30
C PRO A 12 -30.51 -13.22 13.29
N ARG A 13 -30.83 -13.68 12.08
CA ARG A 13 -29.84 -13.98 11.02
C ARG A 13 -28.87 -12.81 10.77
N ALA A 14 -29.35 -11.57 10.92
CA ALA A 14 -28.54 -10.36 10.83
C ALA A 14 -27.42 -10.28 11.88
N LEU A 15 -27.68 -10.65 13.13
CA LEU A 15 -26.63 -10.65 14.18
C LEU A 15 -25.60 -11.77 13.96
N ARG A 16 -26.00 -12.91 13.40
CA ARG A 16 -25.06 -13.96 13.00
C ARG A 16 -24.20 -13.52 11.82
N ALA A 17 -24.79 -12.87 10.81
CA ALA A 17 -24.05 -12.32 9.68
C ALA A 17 -23.06 -11.23 10.12
N LEU A 18 -23.48 -10.33 11.02
CA LEU A 18 -22.60 -9.32 11.63
C LEU A 18 -21.46 -9.96 12.42
N ALA A 19 -21.72 -10.98 13.24
CA ALA A 19 -20.69 -11.67 13.99
C ALA A 19 -19.69 -12.42 13.09
N VAL A 20 -20.18 -13.04 12.00
CA VAL A 20 -19.31 -13.67 11.00
C VAL A 20 -18.46 -12.62 10.30
N LEU A 21 -19.03 -11.51 9.83
CA LEU A 21 -18.27 -10.42 9.20
C LEU A 21 -17.23 -9.80 10.15
N ALA A 22 -17.61 -9.59 11.42
CA ALA A 22 -16.73 -9.05 12.45
C ALA A 22 -15.55 -9.99 12.77
N ALA A 23 -15.68 -11.30 12.56
CA ALA A 23 -14.60 -12.26 12.74
C ALA A 23 -13.79 -12.50 11.45
N THR A 24 -14.44 -12.51 10.29
CA THR A 24 -13.79 -12.82 9.01
C THR A 24 -12.95 -11.67 8.49
N LEU A 25 -13.37 -10.42 8.67
CA LEU A 25 -12.61 -9.26 8.18
C LEU A 25 -11.25 -9.12 8.90
N PRO A 26 -11.16 -9.17 10.25
CA PRO A 26 -9.87 -9.16 10.93
C PRO A 26 -9.02 -10.38 10.59
N ALA A 27 -9.62 -11.57 10.49
CA ALA A 27 -8.88 -12.78 10.13
C ALA A 27 -8.29 -12.69 8.71
N ALA A 28 -9.08 -12.24 7.74
CA ALA A 28 -8.61 -12.00 6.37
C ALA A 28 -7.54 -10.90 6.31
N PHE A 29 -7.67 -9.85 7.12
CA PHE A 29 -6.66 -8.80 7.24
C PHE A 29 -5.34 -9.36 7.80
N LEU A 30 -5.39 -10.16 8.86
CA LEU A 30 -4.21 -10.78 9.46
C LEU A 30 -3.55 -11.78 8.51
N VAL A 31 -4.34 -12.59 7.80
CA VAL A 31 -3.83 -13.51 6.77
C VAL A 31 -3.21 -12.73 5.62
N GLY A 32 -3.86 -11.67 5.14
CA GLY A 32 -3.31 -10.80 4.09
C GLY A 32 -2.02 -10.13 4.51
N ARG A 33 -1.93 -9.66 5.75
CA ARG A 33 -0.70 -9.11 6.34
C ARG A 33 0.40 -10.18 6.44
N ALA A 34 0.07 -11.41 6.83
CA ALA A 34 1.03 -12.51 6.94
C ALA A 34 1.54 -13.00 5.57
N LEU A 35 0.69 -12.96 4.55
CA LEU A 35 1.06 -13.34 3.18
C LEU A 35 1.68 -12.16 2.38
N GLY A 36 1.53 -10.93 2.88
CA GLY A 36 1.95 -9.68 2.23
C GLY A 36 0.94 -9.22 1.17
N PHE A 37 0.24 -8.11 1.43
CA PHE A 37 -0.70 -7.55 0.45
C PHE A 37 0.02 -7.10 -0.82
N TRP A 38 1.32 -6.81 -0.71
CA TRP A 38 2.20 -6.54 -1.85
C TRP A 38 2.16 -7.64 -2.91
N ARG A 39 2.03 -8.93 -2.54
CA ARG A 39 1.99 -10.03 -3.52
C ARG A 39 0.74 -9.97 -4.40
N ALA A 40 -0.40 -9.74 -3.78
CA ALA A 40 -1.68 -9.57 -4.48
C ALA A 40 -1.64 -8.32 -5.35
N ARG A 41 -1.13 -7.21 -4.81
CA ARG A 41 -0.94 -5.95 -5.53
C ARG A 41 -0.03 -6.11 -6.74
N LEU A 42 1.11 -6.78 -6.60
CA LEU A 42 2.04 -7.06 -7.69
C LEU A 42 1.39 -7.93 -8.78
N ALA A 43 0.69 -8.99 -8.40
CA ALA A 43 0.02 -9.86 -9.36
C ALA A 43 -1.07 -9.11 -10.15
N VAL A 44 -1.91 -8.34 -9.48
CA VAL A 44 -2.93 -7.50 -10.12
C VAL A 44 -2.29 -6.43 -10.99
N GLY A 45 -1.28 -5.73 -10.47
CA GLY A 45 -0.55 -4.69 -11.19
C GLY A 45 0.11 -5.18 -12.47
N LYS A 46 0.71 -6.39 -12.44
CA LYS A 46 1.25 -7.05 -13.64
C LYS A 46 0.17 -7.36 -14.67
N LEU A 47 -1.03 -7.79 -14.24
CA LEU A 47 -2.15 -8.01 -15.15
C LEU A 47 -2.67 -6.71 -15.76
N LEU A 48 -2.74 -5.63 -14.97
CA LEU A 48 -3.14 -4.30 -15.43
C LEU A 48 -2.14 -3.72 -16.43
N ALA A 49 -0.83 -3.96 -16.23
CA ALA A 49 0.22 -3.52 -17.14
C ALA A 49 0.17 -4.20 -18.53
N LEU A 50 -0.61 -5.27 -18.69
CA LEU A 50 -0.86 -5.90 -19.99
C LEU A 50 -2.01 -5.24 -20.77
N LEU A 51 -2.80 -4.37 -20.12
CA LEU A 51 -3.90 -3.67 -20.76
C LEU A 51 -3.36 -2.49 -21.56
N PRO A 52 -3.91 -2.21 -22.76
CA PRO A 52 -3.56 -1.01 -23.50
C PRO A 52 -4.01 0.24 -22.73
N ASP A 53 -3.17 1.27 -22.71
CA ASP A 53 -3.49 2.55 -22.05
C ASP A 53 -4.67 3.26 -22.72
N GLU A 54 -4.85 3.04 -24.03
CA GLU A 54 -5.96 3.59 -24.82
C GLU A 54 -7.31 3.05 -24.32
N GLY A 55 -8.15 3.95 -23.82
CA GLY A 55 -9.50 3.62 -23.35
C GLY A 55 -9.58 3.01 -21.95
N ALA A 56 -8.45 2.70 -21.32
CA ALA A 56 -8.41 2.29 -19.91
C ALA A 56 -8.80 3.48 -19.00
N PRO A 57 -9.71 3.29 -18.03
CA PRO A 57 -9.96 4.30 -16.99
C PRO A 57 -8.68 4.66 -16.23
N ASP A 58 -8.51 5.92 -15.84
CA ASP A 58 -7.28 6.40 -15.18
C ASP A 58 -6.90 5.56 -13.94
N HIS A 59 -7.89 5.07 -13.18
CA HIS A 59 -7.71 4.26 -11.96
C HIS A 59 -7.17 2.85 -12.19
N VAL A 60 -7.09 2.37 -13.44
CA VAL A 60 -6.50 1.07 -13.78
C VAL A 60 -5.26 1.18 -14.66
N ARG A 61 -4.86 2.39 -15.06
CA ARG A 61 -3.64 2.60 -15.82
C ARG A 61 -2.42 2.37 -14.95
N VAL A 62 -1.38 1.79 -15.55
CA VAL A 62 -0.08 1.58 -14.93
C VAL A 62 0.90 2.53 -15.58
N LEU A 63 1.24 3.59 -14.88
CA LEU A 63 2.11 4.65 -15.38
C LEU A 63 3.50 4.57 -14.74
N PRO A 64 4.55 5.14 -15.36
CA PRO A 64 5.82 5.32 -14.68
C PRO A 64 5.64 6.19 -13.42
N PRO A 65 6.42 5.96 -12.35
CA PRO A 65 6.48 6.92 -11.26
C PRO A 65 7.04 8.25 -11.80
N PRO A 66 6.49 9.40 -11.38
CA PRO A 66 7.09 10.71 -11.66
C PRO A 66 8.57 10.76 -11.28
N ALA A 67 9.40 11.32 -12.17
CA ALA A 67 10.84 11.30 -12.01
C ALA A 67 11.33 12.14 -10.81
N ASP A 68 10.58 13.19 -10.46
CA ASP A 68 10.84 14.09 -9.33
C ASP A 68 10.51 13.47 -7.96
N GLU A 69 9.96 12.26 -7.94
CA GLU A 69 9.75 11.50 -6.71
C GLU A 69 10.88 10.54 -6.39
N TYR A 70 11.88 10.36 -7.26
CA TYR A 70 12.99 9.46 -6.95
C TYR A 70 13.74 9.94 -5.70
N ALA A 71 13.75 9.10 -4.66
CA ALA A 71 14.28 9.47 -3.35
C ALA A 71 15.64 8.82 -3.03
N GLY A 72 16.07 7.86 -3.84
CA GLY A 72 17.36 7.20 -3.70
C GLY A 72 17.29 5.69 -3.81
N THR A 73 18.38 5.04 -3.39
CA THR A 73 18.58 3.60 -3.42
C THR A 73 18.99 3.07 -2.06
N LEU A 74 18.39 1.95 -1.66
CA LEU A 74 18.77 1.17 -0.49
C LEU A 74 19.65 0.01 -0.92
N PRO A 75 20.72 -0.30 -0.18
CA PRO A 75 21.64 -1.40 -0.51
C PRO A 75 21.03 -2.80 -0.26
N THR A 76 19.80 -2.87 0.27
CA THR A 76 19.10 -4.12 0.55
C THR A 76 18.20 -4.54 -0.61
N THR A 77 17.92 -5.85 -0.68
CA THR A 77 16.96 -6.38 -1.66
C THR A 77 15.53 -5.90 -1.34
N PRO A 78 14.60 -5.88 -2.32
CA PRO A 78 13.22 -5.50 -2.04
C PRO A 78 12.54 -6.37 -0.98
N ALA A 79 12.97 -7.63 -0.82
CA ALA A 79 12.45 -8.51 0.23
C ALA A 79 12.85 -8.02 1.63
N GLU A 80 14.15 -7.80 1.84
CA GLU A 80 14.69 -7.28 3.09
C GLU A 80 14.14 -5.87 3.40
N THR A 81 14.04 -5.00 2.39
CA THR A 81 13.48 -3.66 2.54
C THR A 81 12.02 -3.71 3.04
N ARG A 82 11.18 -4.61 2.48
CA ARG A 82 9.80 -4.79 2.95
C ARG A 82 9.71 -5.28 4.39
N GLU A 83 10.68 -6.07 4.84
CA GLU A 83 10.74 -6.58 6.22
C GLU A 83 11.19 -5.50 7.20
N ARG A 84 12.12 -4.61 6.81
CA ARG A 84 12.65 -3.51 7.64
C ARG A 84 11.69 -2.33 7.80
N LEU A 85 10.98 -1.94 6.73
CA LEU A 85 10.15 -0.73 6.73
C LEU A 85 9.11 -0.66 7.88
N PRO A 86 8.43 -1.76 8.27
CA PRO A 86 7.56 -1.77 9.45
C PRO A 86 8.25 -1.40 10.77
N GLU A 87 9.52 -1.77 10.93
CA GLU A 87 10.32 -1.43 12.12
C GLU A 87 10.66 0.07 12.16
N GLN A 88 10.74 0.69 10.99
CA GLN A 88 10.91 2.14 10.79
C GLN A 88 9.59 2.92 10.79
N GLY A 89 8.49 2.28 11.23
CA GLY A 89 7.19 2.92 11.38
C GLY A 89 6.39 3.08 10.09
N PHE A 90 6.75 2.37 9.02
CA PHE A 90 5.94 2.30 7.81
C PHE A 90 4.89 1.20 7.89
N SER A 91 3.85 1.31 7.06
CA SER A 91 2.82 0.29 6.91
C SER A 91 2.49 0.08 5.44
N GLU A 92 2.17 -1.14 5.03
CA GLU A 92 1.75 -1.40 3.65
C GLU A 92 0.52 -0.56 3.28
N LEU A 93 0.59 0.13 2.14
CA LEU A 93 -0.53 0.84 1.54
C LEU A 93 -1.08 0.03 0.37
N VAL A 94 -2.22 -0.62 0.60
CA VAL A 94 -2.90 -1.46 -0.40
C VAL A 94 -3.59 -0.60 -1.47
N ARG A 95 -4.15 0.55 -1.07
CA ARG A 95 -4.90 1.46 -1.94
C ARG A 95 -3.98 2.60 -2.43
N ALA A 96 -3.22 2.32 -3.47
CA ALA A 96 -2.42 3.27 -4.22
C ALA A 96 -2.48 2.93 -5.72
N TYR A 97 -2.17 3.90 -6.59
CA TYR A 97 -1.94 3.61 -8.01
C TYR A 97 -0.73 2.68 -8.15
N PHE A 98 -0.81 1.69 -9.03
CA PHE A 98 0.30 0.78 -9.29
C PHE A 98 1.17 1.36 -10.39
N HIS A 99 2.49 1.32 -10.20
CA HIS A 99 3.43 1.88 -11.14
C HIS A 99 4.37 0.83 -11.72
N ALA A 100 4.76 1.07 -12.95
CA ALA A 100 5.80 0.33 -13.64
C ALA A 100 6.45 1.25 -14.68
N TYR A 101 7.71 1.01 -15.00
CA TYR A 101 8.42 1.78 -16.02
C TYR A 101 9.31 0.85 -16.84
N ASP A 102 9.72 1.31 -18.02
CA ASP A 102 10.66 0.58 -18.87
C ASP A 102 12.11 0.90 -18.47
N ARG A 103 12.92 -0.15 -18.34
CA ARG A 103 14.37 -0.07 -18.19
C ARG A 103 14.99 -1.07 -19.15
N ASP A 104 15.76 -0.57 -20.10
CA ASP A 104 16.49 -1.39 -21.06
C ASP A 104 15.60 -2.40 -21.82
N GLY A 105 14.34 -2.02 -22.10
CA GLY A 105 13.36 -2.87 -22.78
C GLY A 105 12.68 -3.91 -21.88
N GLU A 106 12.92 -3.87 -20.57
CA GLU A 106 12.22 -4.66 -19.57
C GLU A 106 11.32 -3.79 -18.70
N THR A 107 10.08 -4.26 -18.47
CA THR A 107 9.17 -3.58 -17.55
C THR A 107 9.55 -3.87 -16.09
N VAL A 108 9.98 -2.83 -15.39
CA VAL A 108 10.23 -2.85 -13.95
C VAL A 108 8.96 -2.48 -13.22
N HIS A 109 8.46 -3.41 -12.41
CA HIS A 109 7.22 -3.24 -11.66
C HIS A 109 7.47 -2.78 -10.23
N GLU A 110 6.57 -1.96 -9.69
CA GLU A 110 6.52 -1.68 -8.25
C GLU A 110 6.36 -3.00 -7.48
N VAL A 111 7.22 -3.21 -6.48
CA VAL A 111 7.23 -4.41 -5.62
C VAL A 111 6.95 -4.09 -4.15
N GLY A 112 6.57 -2.85 -3.85
CA GLY A 112 6.18 -2.43 -2.51
C GLY A 112 5.59 -1.02 -2.51
N SER A 113 4.57 -0.81 -1.69
CA SER A 113 3.93 0.49 -1.48
C SER A 113 3.67 0.64 0.01
N PHE A 114 4.32 1.63 0.64
CA PHE A 114 4.39 1.78 2.08
C PHE A 114 4.19 3.23 2.48
N VAL A 115 3.58 3.46 3.64
CA VAL A 115 3.32 4.80 4.14
C VAL A 115 3.73 4.93 5.59
N HIS A 116 4.32 6.07 5.92
CA HIS A 116 4.50 6.53 7.28
C HIS A 116 3.58 7.72 7.55
N ARG A 117 2.86 7.68 8.67
CA ARG A 117 1.93 8.72 9.10
C ARG A 117 2.42 9.30 10.43
N PRO A 118 3.03 10.49 10.44
CA PRO A 118 3.59 11.08 11.67
C PRO A 118 2.56 11.21 12.80
N GLU A 119 1.31 11.52 12.44
CA GLU A 119 0.19 11.72 13.36
C GLU A 119 -0.69 10.44 13.51
N GLY A 120 -0.21 9.30 13.02
CA GLY A 120 -0.94 8.03 13.05
C GLY A 120 -2.05 7.92 12.01
N LEU A 121 -2.92 6.92 12.15
CA LEU A 121 -3.89 6.53 11.11
C LEU A 121 -4.89 7.63 10.72
N THR A 122 -5.22 8.52 11.66
CA THR A 122 -6.14 9.65 11.47
C THR A 122 -5.41 10.97 11.25
N GLY A 123 -4.10 10.93 11.04
CA GLY A 123 -3.30 12.08 10.63
C GLY A 123 -3.70 12.58 9.26
N ASP A 124 -3.49 13.87 9.03
CA ASP A 124 -3.90 14.54 7.80
C ASP A 124 -3.00 14.20 6.60
N TRP A 125 -1.79 13.75 6.89
CA TRP A 125 -0.73 13.60 5.92
C TRP A 125 0.06 12.31 6.11
N GLN A 126 0.74 11.91 5.04
CA GLN A 126 1.61 10.75 5.00
C GLN A 126 2.78 10.99 4.04
N VAL A 127 3.91 10.36 4.32
CA VAL A 127 4.92 10.09 3.28
C VAL A 127 4.62 8.72 2.70
N HIS A 128 4.42 8.67 1.38
CA HIS A 128 4.23 7.43 0.63
C HIS A 128 5.52 7.09 -0.08
N VAL A 129 5.99 5.86 0.09
CA VAL A 129 7.16 5.31 -0.58
C VAL A 129 6.80 4.10 -1.42
N ARG A 130 7.42 4.00 -2.59
CA ARG A 130 7.29 2.91 -3.54
C ARG A 130 8.65 2.28 -3.78
N LEU A 131 8.65 0.95 -3.86
CA LEU A 131 9.88 0.15 -3.99
C LEU A 131 9.94 -0.48 -5.37
N PHE A 132 11.08 -0.38 -6.03
CA PHE A 132 11.37 -1.07 -7.29
C PHE A 132 12.71 -1.81 -7.18
N PRO A 133 12.87 -2.97 -7.84
CA PRO A 133 14.14 -3.66 -7.89
C PRO A 133 15.14 -2.90 -8.77
N ALA A 134 16.36 -2.71 -8.27
CA ALA A 134 17.50 -2.24 -9.05
C ALA A 134 18.21 -3.42 -9.76
N PRO A 135 18.98 -3.16 -10.84
CA PRO A 135 19.68 -4.22 -11.58
C PRO A 135 20.74 -4.98 -10.76
N ASP A 136 21.35 -4.31 -9.79
CA ASP A 136 22.35 -4.89 -8.88
C ASP A 136 21.74 -5.66 -7.71
N GLY A 137 20.40 -5.80 -7.69
CA GLY A 137 19.64 -6.46 -6.63
C GLY A 137 19.26 -5.54 -5.47
N SER A 138 19.69 -4.27 -5.50
CA SER A 138 19.34 -3.26 -4.49
C SER A 138 17.89 -2.77 -4.68
N THR A 139 17.41 -1.86 -3.82
CA THR A 139 16.03 -1.34 -3.89
C THR A 139 16.03 0.14 -4.19
N GLU A 140 15.44 0.53 -5.31
CA GLU A 140 15.17 1.94 -5.60
C GLU A 140 13.87 2.39 -4.92
N VAL A 141 13.88 3.61 -4.41
CA VAL A 141 12.78 4.20 -3.64
C VAL A 141 12.29 5.47 -4.31
N TRP A 142 10.97 5.55 -4.54
CA TRP A 142 10.29 6.80 -4.91
C TRP A 142 9.44 7.23 -3.73
N ALA A 143 9.46 8.51 -3.40
CA ALA A 143 8.75 9.07 -2.25
C ALA A 143 8.06 10.38 -2.59
N HIS A 144 6.89 10.60 -1.99
CA HIS A 144 6.22 11.89 -1.98
C HIS A 144 5.46 12.12 -0.68
N TRP A 145 5.28 13.40 -0.35
CA TRP A 145 4.39 13.83 0.72
C TRP A 145 2.99 14.09 0.17
N GLU A 146 1.97 13.53 0.81
CA GLU A 146 0.59 13.66 0.35
C GLU A 146 -0.43 13.63 1.48
N ARG A 147 -1.66 14.02 1.14
CA ARG A 147 -2.81 13.88 2.03
C ARG A 147 -3.11 12.41 2.29
N ASN A 148 -3.37 12.08 3.55
CA ASN A 148 -3.78 10.75 3.94
C ASN A 148 -5.18 10.44 3.36
N PRO A 149 -5.31 9.46 2.44
CA PRO A 149 -6.57 9.20 1.76
C PRO A 149 -7.63 8.56 2.69
N TYR A 150 -7.27 8.16 3.92
CA TYR A 150 -8.23 7.72 4.93
C TYR A 150 -8.96 8.87 5.61
N VAL A 151 -8.37 10.06 5.62
CA VAL A 151 -8.93 11.25 6.31
C VAL A 151 -9.41 12.28 5.28
N ALA A 152 -8.62 12.53 4.24
CA ALA A 152 -8.90 13.56 3.24
C ALA A 152 -8.88 13.00 1.80
N PRO A 153 -9.77 12.05 1.45
CA PRO A 153 -9.73 11.36 0.15
C PRO A 153 -9.90 12.28 -1.05
N LEU A 154 -10.75 13.31 -0.95
CA LEU A 154 -10.95 14.28 -2.05
C LEU A 154 -9.72 15.18 -2.25
N ALA A 155 -9.10 15.62 -1.17
CA ALA A 155 -7.89 16.45 -1.22
C ALA A 155 -6.70 15.64 -1.76
N HIS A 156 -6.59 14.36 -1.38
CA HIS A 156 -5.62 13.42 -1.94
C HIS A 156 -5.81 13.24 -3.46
N LEU A 157 -7.03 12.99 -3.94
CA LEU A 157 -7.30 12.86 -5.37
C LEU A 157 -7.01 14.15 -6.16
N ARG A 158 -7.13 15.31 -5.52
CA ARG A 158 -6.79 16.62 -6.11
C ARG A 158 -5.32 16.98 -5.97
N MET A 159 -4.51 16.12 -5.36
CA MET A 159 -3.09 16.36 -5.07
C MET A 159 -2.85 17.65 -4.26
N GLU A 160 -3.78 18.01 -3.36
CA GLU A 160 -3.66 19.23 -2.55
C GLU A 160 -2.47 19.14 -1.59
N GLY A 161 -1.44 19.97 -1.83
CA GLY A 161 -0.20 20.00 -1.04
C GLY A 161 0.70 18.78 -1.26
N TYR A 162 0.54 18.11 -2.39
CA TYR A 162 1.44 17.08 -2.88
C TYR A 162 2.85 17.66 -3.09
N ASP A 163 3.86 17.03 -2.49
CA ASP A 163 5.23 17.56 -2.46
C ASP A 163 6.27 16.41 -2.53
N PRO A 164 6.81 16.11 -3.72
CA PRO A 164 7.86 15.11 -3.91
C PRO A 164 9.13 15.41 -3.11
N ALA A 165 9.61 16.65 -3.14
CA ALA A 165 10.86 17.04 -2.46
C ALA A 165 10.75 16.89 -0.93
N ARG A 166 9.58 17.20 -0.35
CA ARG A 166 9.33 16.89 1.06
C ARG A 166 9.26 15.40 1.33
N GLY A 167 8.63 14.64 0.44
CA GLY A 167 8.59 13.18 0.54
C GLY A 167 9.97 12.55 0.53
N GLU A 168 10.83 12.96 -0.39
CA GLU A 168 12.25 12.57 -0.47
C GLU A 168 12.97 12.83 0.86
N ARG A 169 12.92 14.07 1.37
CA ARG A 169 13.57 14.42 2.64
C ARG A 169 13.06 13.56 3.80
N MET A 170 11.74 13.37 3.90
CA MET A 170 11.16 12.56 4.96
C MET A 170 11.53 11.07 4.82
N ALA A 171 11.58 10.54 3.59
CA ALA A 171 12.03 9.18 3.35
C ALA A 171 13.50 9.01 3.78
N ALA A 172 14.38 9.96 3.43
CA ALA A 172 15.79 9.94 3.83
C ALA A 172 15.99 10.08 5.35
N GLU A 173 15.12 10.81 6.04
CA GLU A 173 15.14 10.93 7.51
C GLU A 173 14.63 9.66 8.23
N LEU A 174 13.66 8.96 7.65
CA LEU A 174 12.95 7.84 8.30
C LEU A 174 13.49 6.46 7.91
N ILE A 175 14.10 6.33 6.73
CA ILE A 175 14.57 5.05 6.19
C ILE A 175 16.08 5.00 6.30
N ASP A 176 16.57 4.13 7.18
CA ASP A 176 18.00 3.90 7.35
C ASP A 176 18.65 3.47 6.02
N ASP A 177 19.86 4.00 5.77
CA ASP A 177 20.71 3.69 4.62
C ASP A 177 20.20 4.15 3.24
N LEU A 178 19.12 4.95 3.17
CA LEU A 178 18.67 5.56 1.91
C LEU A 178 19.68 6.61 1.43
N ARG A 179 20.14 6.49 0.18
CA ARG A 179 21.18 7.36 -0.42
C ARG A 179 20.88 7.74 -1.86
#